data_AF-A0A6L8U4P7-F1
#
_entry.id   AF-A0A6L8U4P7-F1
#
_cell.length_a   1.000
_cell.length_b   1.000
_cell.length_c   1.000
_cell.angle_alpha   90.00
_cell.angle_beta   90.00
_cell.angle_gamma   90.00
#
_symmetry.space_group_name_H-M   'P 1'
#
loop_
_entity.id
_entity.type
_entity.pdbx_description
1 polymer ?
#
loop_
_entity_poly.entity_id
_entity_poly.type
_entity_poly.pdbx_seq_one_letter_code
_entity_poly.pdbx_strand_id
1 'polypeptide(L)'
;MKSLKILLPAILLLIISSSCDKLDDFNLSGTIFIEDPYYPGLPIYSEWGYNTFGAYIDRKPFVSTSDDLPVKVIVNSDTLNIILRGHMGSENVDLKFSIKG
;
A
#
# COMPACT_ATOMS: atom_id res chain seq x y z
N MET A 1 -16.01 46.82 -22.49
CA MET A 1 -16.93 45.68 -22.21
C MET A 1 -16.63 44.40 -22.99
N LYS A 2 -16.05 44.43 -24.22
CA LYS A 2 -15.70 43.20 -24.96
C LYS A 2 -14.52 42.42 -24.34
N SER A 3 -13.51 43.14 -23.84
CA SER A 3 -12.36 42.58 -23.12
C SER A 3 -12.74 41.86 -21.83
N LEU A 4 -13.73 42.36 -21.09
CA LEU A 4 -14.22 41.72 -19.84
C LEU A 4 -14.93 40.39 -20.10
N LYS A 5 -15.60 40.24 -21.26
CA LYS A 5 -16.28 38.99 -21.65
C LYS A 5 -15.32 37.86 -22.02
N ILE A 6 -14.08 38.20 -22.41
CA ILE A 6 -13.02 37.22 -22.75
C ILE A 6 -12.19 36.88 -21.50
N LEU A 7 -12.08 37.82 -20.56
CA LEU A 7 -11.34 37.60 -19.31
C LEU A 7 -11.98 36.53 -18.42
N LEU A 8 -13.32 36.52 -18.34
CA LEU A 8 -14.07 35.59 -17.50
C LEU A 8 -13.86 34.10 -17.88
N PRO A 9 -14.00 33.68 -19.15
CA PRO A 9 -13.73 32.29 -19.54
C PRO A 9 -12.24 31.93 -19.42
N ALA A 10 -11.33 32.88 -19.61
CA ALA A 10 -9.89 32.64 -19.44
C ALA A 10 -9.52 32.33 -17.97
N ILE A 11 -10.11 33.06 -17.02
CA ILE A 11 -9.94 32.79 -15.58
C ILE A 11 -10.53 31.43 -15.20
N LEU A 12 -11.70 31.08 -15.75
CA LEU A 12 -12.32 29.78 -15.51
C LEU A 12 -11.45 28.62 -16.03
N LEU A 13 -10.83 28.78 -17.20
CA LEU A 13 -9.94 27.79 -17.79
C LEU A 13 -8.65 27.60 -16.97
N LEU A 14 -8.13 28.68 -16.37
CA LEU A 14 -6.99 28.64 -15.46
C LEU A 14 -7.31 27.89 -14.16
N ILE A 15 -8.51 28.06 -13.59
CA ILE A 15 -8.93 27.36 -12.37
C ILE A 15 -9.06 25.85 -12.63
N ILE A 16 -9.63 25.46 -13.78
CA ILE A 16 -9.83 24.04 -14.13
C ILE A 16 -8.48 23.35 -14.41
N SER A 17 -7.48 24.08 -14.93
CA SER A 17 -6.15 23.52 -15.20
C SER A 17 -5.24 23.40 -13.96
N SER A 18 -5.55 24.10 -12.86
CA SER A 18 -4.80 23.98 -11.60
C SER A 18 -5.25 22.83 -10.68
N SER A 19 -6.35 22.12 -10.98
CA SER A 19 -6.84 21.00 -10.14
C SER A 19 -6.21 19.64 -10.46
N CYS A 20 -5.08 19.61 -11.18
CA CYS A 20 -4.25 18.42 -11.23
C CYS A 20 -3.37 18.40 -9.97
N ASP A 21 -4.00 18.20 -8.80
CA ASP A 21 -3.25 17.71 -7.66
C ASP A 21 -2.71 16.35 -8.07
N LYS A 22 -1.37 16.26 -8.06
CA LYS A 22 -0.71 14.96 -8.10
C LYS A 22 -1.32 14.16 -6.97
N LEU A 23 -2.07 13.12 -7.32
CA LEU A 23 -2.38 12.00 -6.44
C LEU A 23 -1.09 11.69 -5.70
N ASP A 24 -1.10 11.84 -4.37
CA ASP A 24 0.03 11.66 -3.48
C ASP A 24 1.04 10.70 -4.09
N ASP A 25 2.18 11.27 -4.54
CA ASP A 25 3.29 10.51 -5.07
C ASP A 25 3.55 9.40 -4.06
N PHE A 26 3.31 8.14 -4.46
CA PHE A 26 3.48 6.94 -3.65
C PHE A 26 4.81 7.01 -2.92
N ASN A 27 4.76 7.42 -1.65
CA ASN A 27 5.94 7.87 -0.94
C ASN A 27 6.62 6.63 -0.39
N LEU A 28 7.73 6.23 -1.03
CA LEU A 28 8.57 5.07 -0.69
C LEU A 28 8.88 4.97 0.82
N SER A 29 8.85 6.11 1.51
CA SER A 29 8.92 6.23 2.98
C SER A 29 7.92 5.35 3.73
N GLY A 30 6.74 5.06 3.17
CA GLY A 30 5.75 4.13 3.75
C GLY A 30 6.07 2.64 3.59
N THR A 31 7.18 2.29 2.92
CA THR A 31 7.57 0.90 2.60
C THR A 31 8.91 0.50 3.23
N ILE A 32 9.64 1.45 3.81
CA ILE A 32 10.89 1.22 4.54
C ILE A 32 10.52 1.09 6.02
N PHE A 33 11.14 0.15 6.72
CA PHE A 33 11.05 0.08 8.17
C PHE A 33 11.47 1.43 8.77
N ILE A 34 10.51 2.17 9.31
CA ILE A 34 10.76 3.41 10.06
C ILE A 34 10.88 3.02 11.53
N GLU A 35 12.07 3.17 12.09
CA GLU A 35 12.35 2.87 13.49
C GLU A 35 11.66 3.88 14.41
N ASP A 36 11.05 3.40 15.50
CA ASP A 36 10.42 4.23 16.52
C ASP A 36 11.50 5.09 17.22
N PRO A 37 11.34 6.42 17.24
CA PRO A 37 12.35 7.32 17.81
C PRO A 37 12.51 7.19 19.33
N TYR A 38 11.54 6.56 20.01
CA TYR A 38 11.55 6.31 21.45
C TYR A 38 11.89 4.85 21.80
N TYR A 39 11.69 3.91 20.88
CA TYR A 39 11.98 2.49 21.06
C TYR A 39 12.81 1.91 19.89
N PRO A 40 14.15 2.10 19.91
CA PRO A 40 15.04 1.58 18.88
C PRO A 40 14.85 0.06 18.66
N GLY A 41 14.76 -0.34 17.41
CA GLY A 41 14.48 -1.71 16.95
C GLY A 41 13.01 -2.03 16.72
N LEU A 42 12.07 -1.14 17.08
CA LEU A 42 10.64 -1.30 16.82
C LEU A 42 10.18 -0.42 15.65
N PRO A 43 9.19 -0.84 14.85
CA PRO A 43 8.60 0.02 13.83
C PRO A 43 7.71 1.09 14.48
N ILE A 44 7.69 2.29 13.90
CA ILE A 44 6.80 3.37 14.36
C ILE A 44 5.33 2.94 14.21
N TYR A 45 4.59 2.99 15.32
CA TYR A 45 3.18 2.60 15.36
C TYR A 45 2.31 3.69 14.73
N SER A 46 1.40 3.33 13.80
CA SER A 46 0.35 4.23 13.31
C SER A 46 -1.02 3.56 13.39
N GLU A 47 -2.01 4.30 13.90
CA GLU A 47 -3.37 3.80 14.18
C GLU A 47 -4.19 3.48 12.91
N TRP A 48 -3.63 3.69 11.72
CA TRP A 48 -4.27 3.51 10.42
C TRP A 48 -3.79 2.28 9.64
N GLY A 49 -3.20 1.29 10.32
CA GLY A 49 -3.25 -0.10 9.85
C GLY A 49 -2.38 -0.44 8.64
N TYR A 50 -1.09 -0.11 8.67
CA TYR A 50 -0.12 -0.78 7.80
C TYR A 50 0.25 -2.16 8.37
N ASN A 51 -0.69 -3.11 8.32
CA ASN A 51 -0.38 -4.53 8.53
C ASN A 51 0.02 -5.16 7.19
N THR A 52 1.16 -4.69 6.69
CA THR A 52 1.79 -5.10 5.44
C THR A 52 2.83 -6.16 5.82
N PHE A 53 2.43 -7.43 5.93
CA PHE A 53 3.42 -8.46 6.27
C PHE A 53 4.50 -8.51 5.18
N GLY A 54 5.72 -8.82 5.59
CA GLY A 54 6.83 -9.01 4.68
C GLY A 54 7.77 -10.08 5.21
N ALA A 55 8.35 -10.86 4.30
CA ALA A 55 9.32 -11.88 4.63
C ALA A 55 10.45 -11.86 3.61
N TYR A 56 11.67 -12.19 4.05
CA TYR A 56 12.75 -12.53 3.13
C TYR A 56 12.72 -14.04 2.87
N ILE A 57 12.50 -14.41 1.61
CA ILE A 57 12.58 -15.80 1.13
C ILE A 57 13.78 -15.85 0.20
N ASP A 58 14.82 -16.59 0.57
CA ASP A 58 16.08 -16.68 -0.18
C ASP A 58 16.71 -15.33 -0.54
N ARG A 59 16.69 -14.38 0.42
CA ARG A 59 17.17 -13.00 0.27
C ARG A 59 16.37 -12.17 -0.75
N LYS A 60 15.21 -12.63 -1.19
CA LYS A 60 14.26 -11.86 -1.99
C LYS A 60 13.10 -11.40 -1.09
N PRO A 61 12.69 -10.12 -1.20
CA PRO A 61 11.55 -9.63 -0.43
C PRO A 61 10.24 -10.19 -0.99
N PHE A 62 9.42 -10.74 -0.10
CA PHE A 62 8.00 -10.99 -0.30
C PHE A 62 7.23 -9.93 0.49
N VAL A 63 6.39 -9.15 -0.18
CA VAL A 63 5.68 -8.00 0.42
C VAL A 63 4.20 -8.09 0.08
N SER A 64 3.32 -7.86 1.05
CA SER A 64 1.87 -7.81 0.81
C SER A 64 1.48 -6.64 -0.08
N THR A 65 0.49 -6.83 -0.95
CA THR A 65 -0.03 -5.78 -1.84
C THR A 65 -1.35 -5.22 -1.30
N SER A 66 -1.74 -4.03 -1.77
CA SER A 66 -3.04 -3.41 -1.53
C SER A 66 -4.11 -3.81 -2.54
N ASP A 67 -3.73 -4.49 -3.62
CA ASP A 67 -4.61 -4.80 -4.75
C ASP A 67 -5.55 -5.97 -4.44
N ASP A 68 -5.15 -6.83 -3.50
CA ASP A 68 -5.89 -8.00 -3.04
C ASP A 68 -6.02 -8.02 -1.51
N LEU A 69 -6.99 -8.79 -1.00
CA LEU A 69 -7.06 -9.12 0.42
C LEU A 69 -5.73 -9.81 0.83
N PRO A 70 -4.93 -9.20 1.72
CA PRO A 70 -3.55 -9.62 1.94
C PRO A 70 -3.50 -10.95 2.70
N VAL A 71 -4.55 -11.32 3.45
CA VAL A 71 -4.62 -12.57 4.21
C VAL A 71 -5.94 -13.29 3.95
N LYS A 72 -5.87 -14.61 3.75
CA LYS A 72 -7.03 -15.52 3.77
C LYS A 72 -6.78 -16.68 4.70
N VAL A 73 -7.68 -16.88 5.66
CA VAL A 73 -7.65 -18.02 6.60
C VAL A 73 -8.78 -18.98 6.25
N ILE A 74 -8.45 -20.27 6.08
CA ILE A 74 -9.41 -21.34 5.81
C ILE A 74 -9.26 -22.40 6.90
N VAL A 75 -10.34 -22.65 7.63
CA VAL A 75 -10.41 -23.66 8.69
C VAL A 75 -11.26 -24.83 8.21
N ASN A 76 -10.65 -26.00 8.14
CA ASN A 76 -11.34 -27.28 7.93
C ASN A 76 -11.34 -28.09 9.23
N SER A 77 -12.00 -29.25 9.23
CA SER A 77 -12.06 -30.12 10.41
C SER A 77 -10.70 -30.64 10.89
N ASP A 78 -9.72 -30.78 10.00
CA ASP A 78 -8.41 -31.37 10.26
C ASP A 78 -7.23 -30.46 9.87
N THR A 79 -7.52 -29.32 9.24
CA THR A 79 -6.49 -28.47 8.64
C THR A 79 -6.80 -26.98 8.79
N LEU A 80 -5.80 -26.23 9.25
CA LEU A 80 -5.77 -24.77 9.22
C LEU A 80 -4.86 -24.33 8.08
N ASN A 81 -5.40 -23.56 7.15
CA ASN A 81 -4.65 -22.93 6.06
C ASN A 81 -4.61 -21.42 6.25
N ILE A 82 -3.42 -20.84 6.27
CA ILE A 82 -3.19 -19.40 6.28
C ILE A 82 -2.49 -19.06 4.98
N ILE A 83 -3.12 -18.21 4.17
CA ILE A 83 -2.62 -17.79 2.86
C ILE A 83 -2.32 -16.29 2.96
N LEU A 84 -1.07 -15.94 2.74
CA LEU A 84 -0.57 -14.57 2.68
C LEU A 84 -0.33 -14.22 1.20
N ARG A 85 -0.96 -13.17 0.71
CA ARG A 85 -0.85 -12.73 -0.68
C ARG A 85 0.07 -11.53 -0.81
N GLY A 86 1.00 -11.60 -1.76
CA GLY A 86 1.97 -10.54 -1.95
C GLY A 86 2.66 -10.64 -3.30
N HIS A 87 3.78 -9.96 -3.43
CA HIS A 87 4.64 -10.05 -4.61
C HIS A 87 6.09 -10.36 -4.22
N MET A 88 6.79 -11.07 -5.10
CA MET A 88 8.24 -11.26 -5.05
C MET A 88 8.83 -10.78 -6.37
N GLY A 89 9.51 -9.63 -6.35
CA GLY A 89 9.90 -8.95 -7.59
C GLY A 89 8.67 -8.48 -8.36
N SER A 90 8.54 -8.90 -9.62
CA SER A 90 7.41 -8.56 -10.51
C SER A 90 6.29 -9.59 -10.52
N GLU A 91 6.39 -10.65 -9.73
CA GLU A 91 5.42 -11.75 -9.70
C GLU A 91 4.54 -11.68 -8.46
N ASN A 92 3.23 -11.83 -8.66
CA ASN A 92 2.27 -12.02 -7.57
C ASN A 92 2.34 -13.49 -7.10
N VAL A 93 2.54 -13.68 -5.80
CA VAL A 93 2.74 -15.00 -5.19
C VAL A 93 1.98 -15.13 -3.87
N ASP A 94 1.62 -16.36 -3.53
CA ASP A 94 0.95 -16.70 -2.26
C ASP A 94 1.91 -17.49 -1.37
N LEU A 95 2.18 -17.00 -0.16
CA LEU A 95 2.85 -17.76 0.89
C LEU A 95 1.81 -18.49 1.74
N LYS A 96 1.84 -19.83 1.70
CA LYS A 96 0.84 -20.67 2.36
C LYS A 96 1.44 -21.46 3.52
N PHE A 97 0.83 -21.31 4.70
CA PHE A 97 1.03 -22.20 5.85
C PHE A 97 -0.14 -23.17 5.94
N SER A 98 0.16 -24.46 6.12
CA SER A 98 -0.85 -25.50 6.29
C SER A 98 -0.48 -26.33 7.53
N ILE A 99 -1.34 -26.27 8.54
CA ILE A 99 -1.15 -26.94 9.82
C ILE A 99 -2.20 -28.03 9.92
N LYS A 100 -1.76 -29.27 10.14
CA LYS A 100 -2.64 -30.42 10.35
C LYS A 100 -2.79 -30.68 11.84
N GLY A 101 -4.03 -30.81 12.30
CA GLY A 101 -4.40 -31.09 13.70
C GLY A 101 -4.91 -32.50 13.90
#